data_AF-A0A973TGP8-F1
#
_entry.id   AF-A0A973TGP8-F1
#
_cell.length_a   1.000
_cell.length_b   1.000
_cell.length_c   1.000
_cell.angle_alpha   90.00
_cell.angle_beta   90.00
_cell.angle_gamma   90.00
#
_symmetry.space_group_name_H-M   'P 1'
#
loop_
_entity.id
_entity.type
_entity.pdbx_description
1 polymer ?
#
loop_
_entity_poly.entity_id
_entity_poly.type
_entity_poly.pdbx_seq_one_letter_code
_entity_poly.pdbx_strand_id
1 'polypeptide(L)'
;MLRSLTPALACTLLLAACATAQQATPADARTTDAPVVDVPVIHRPDGESAAWWFRDGAAQAAARGALRGHARNVILFIGDGMSLTTVTAARIFEGQRHGQPGEDNRLAWETWPDTALSRTYNTD
;
A
#
# COMPACT_ATOMS: atom_id res chain seq x y z
N MET A 1 12.45 58.30 1.97
CA MET A 1 11.77 57.76 3.18
C MET A 1 11.06 56.49 2.76
N LEU A 2 11.60 55.38 3.21
CA LEU A 2 11.43 54.02 2.70
C LEU A 2 10.29 53.32 3.46
N ARG A 3 9.31 52.72 2.76
CA ARG A 3 8.51 51.54 3.22
C ARG A 3 7.35 51.22 2.27
N SER A 4 7.56 50.26 1.36
CA SER A 4 6.50 49.38 0.82
C SER A 4 7.05 48.52 -0.32
N LEU A 5 7.66 47.36 -0.02
CA LEU A 5 8.05 46.37 -1.06
C LEU A 5 8.47 45.03 -0.45
N THR A 6 7.55 44.33 0.24
CA THR A 6 7.76 42.91 0.64
C THR A 6 6.43 42.19 0.84
N PRO A 7 5.83 41.61 -0.22
CA PRO A 7 5.28 40.26 -0.02
C PRO A 7 5.54 39.28 -1.18
N ALA A 8 6.24 39.68 -2.24
CA ALA A 8 6.39 38.83 -3.43
C ALA A 8 7.61 37.88 -3.41
N LEU A 9 8.58 38.08 -2.51
CA LEU A 9 9.83 37.30 -2.48
C LEU A 9 9.72 35.98 -1.69
N ALA A 10 8.63 35.75 -0.97
CA ALA A 10 8.45 34.54 -0.15
C ALA A 10 7.87 33.35 -0.95
N CYS A 11 7.24 33.60 -2.11
CA CYS A 11 6.53 32.55 -2.86
C CYS A 11 7.41 31.74 -3.82
N THR A 12 8.60 32.20 -4.17
CA THR A 12 9.46 31.52 -5.16
C THR A 12 10.51 30.59 -4.56
N LEU A 13 10.67 30.55 -3.23
CA LEU A 13 11.64 29.68 -2.55
C LEU A 13 11.10 28.27 -2.21
N LEU A 14 9.81 28.00 -2.43
CA LEU A 14 9.17 26.72 -2.07
C LEU A 14 9.14 25.66 -3.19
N LEU A 15 9.58 25.99 -4.40
CA LEU A 15 9.38 25.13 -5.59
C LEU A 15 10.64 24.40 -6.11
N ALA A 16 11.81 24.56 -5.50
CA ALA A 16 13.07 24.08 -6.10
C ALA A 16 13.77 22.91 -5.37
N ALA A 17 13.20 22.34 -4.31
CA ALA A 17 13.93 21.37 -3.47
C ALA A 17 13.79 19.89 -3.87
N CYS A 18 13.01 19.53 -4.90
CA CYS A 18 12.70 18.12 -5.19
C CYS A 18 13.52 17.49 -6.33
N ALA A 19 14.54 18.16 -6.86
CA ALA A 19 15.32 17.64 -7.99
C ALA A 19 16.79 17.39 -7.61
N THR A 20 17.08 16.24 -7.01
CA THR A 20 18.38 15.56 -7.20
C THR A 20 18.23 14.06 -6.97
N ALA A 21 18.41 13.29 -8.05
CA ALA A 21 18.60 11.85 -8.03
C ALA A 21 20.10 11.53 -7.97
N GLN A 22 20.51 10.43 -7.32
CA GLN A 22 21.57 9.56 -7.86
C GLN A 22 21.61 8.16 -7.21
N GLN A 23 21.83 7.17 -8.09
CA GLN A 23 22.01 5.73 -7.90
C GLN A 23 23.46 5.30 -7.56
N ALA A 24 23.65 4.08 -7.01
CA ALA A 24 24.65 3.02 -7.34
C ALA A 24 24.93 2.13 -6.09
N THR A 25 24.53 0.85 -5.99
CA THR A 25 25.07 -0.43 -6.54
C THR A 25 26.39 -0.93 -5.87
N PRO A 26 26.76 -2.22 -5.96
CA PRO A 26 26.44 -3.27 -5.00
C PRO A 26 27.72 -3.91 -4.39
N ALA A 27 27.62 -4.58 -3.25
CA ALA A 27 28.65 -5.52 -2.81
C ALA A 27 28.00 -6.77 -2.21
N ASP A 28 27.93 -7.78 -3.08
CA ASP A 28 27.57 -9.16 -2.76
C ASP A 28 28.66 -9.77 -1.87
N ALA A 29 28.24 -10.35 -0.76
CA ALA A 29 28.98 -11.40 -0.06
C ALA A 29 27.97 -12.21 0.76
N ARG A 30 27.19 -13.03 0.05
CA ARG A 30 26.34 -14.06 0.68
C ARG A 30 27.19 -15.09 1.40
N THR A 31 26.93 -15.28 2.68
CA THR A 31 27.06 -16.60 3.33
C THR A 31 26.02 -16.70 4.45
N THR A 32 25.19 -17.76 4.38
CA THR A 32 24.17 -18.21 5.35
C THR A 32 22.91 -17.34 5.53
N ASP A 33 21.83 -17.60 4.77
CA ASP A 33 20.53 -16.88 4.82
C ASP A 33 19.40 -17.77 5.40
N ALA A 34 19.40 -17.96 6.72
CA ALA A 34 18.10 -17.93 7.41
C ALA A 34 17.60 -16.49 7.25
N PRO A 35 16.29 -16.21 7.03
CA PRO A 35 15.82 -14.83 7.06
C PRO A 35 16.08 -14.32 8.48
N VAL A 36 17.25 -13.74 8.67
CA VAL A 36 17.54 -12.84 9.76
C VAL A 36 16.60 -11.71 9.42
N VAL A 37 15.42 -11.79 10.01
CA VAL A 37 14.55 -10.65 10.14
C VAL A 37 15.44 -9.64 10.83
N ASP A 38 15.97 -8.70 10.04
CA ASP A 38 16.58 -7.49 10.55
C ASP A 38 15.46 -6.77 11.24
N VAL A 39 15.23 -7.17 12.49
CA VAL A 39 14.35 -6.49 13.41
C VAL A 39 15.05 -5.16 13.58
N PRO A 40 14.54 -4.08 12.98
CA PRO A 40 15.20 -2.80 13.08
C PRO A 40 15.40 -2.55 14.56
N VAL A 41 16.63 -2.21 14.96
CA VAL A 41 16.85 -1.72 16.31
C VAL A 41 15.90 -0.57 16.49
N ILE A 42 14.85 -0.78 17.28
CA ILE A 42 13.83 0.23 17.52
C ILE A 42 14.54 1.33 18.28
N HIS A 43 14.99 2.36 17.55
CA HIS A 43 15.40 3.62 18.14
C HIS A 43 14.12 4.26 18.67
N ARG A 44 13.81 3.91 19.92
CA ARG A 44 12.69 4.48 20.66
C ARG A 44 13.01 5.96 20.84
N PRO A 45 12.21 6.90 20.31
CA PRO A 45 12.37 8.29 20.67
C PRO A 45 12.17 8.44 22.18
N ASP A 46 12.92 9.32 22.84
CA ASP A 46 12.90 9.50 24.31
C ASP A 46 11.54 9.97 24.89
N GLY A 47 10.47 10.02 24.07
CA GLY A 47 9.14 10.54 24.37
C GLY A 47 7.99 9.55 24.13
N GLU A 48 8.22 8.24 24.20
CA GLU A 48 7.16 7.24 24.20
C GLU A 48 6.30 7.37 25.47
N SER A 49 5.15 8.03 25.31
CA SER A 49 4.11 8.15 26.35
C SER A 49 2.89 7.33 25.95
N ALA A 50 1.97 7.08 26.89
CA ALA A 50 0.66 6.50 26.56
C ALA A 50 -0.06 7.28 25.44
N ALA A 51 0.10 8.61 25.41
CA ALA A 51 -0.44 9.47 24.37
C ALA A 51 0.26 9.30 23.00
N TRP A 52 1.53 8.91 22.98
CA TRP A 52 2.25 8.58 21.75
C TRP A 52 1.72 7.27 21.16
N TRP A 53 1.64 6.20 21.96
CA TRP A 53 1.10 4.90 21.54
C TRP A 53 -0.36 5.00 21.08
N PHE A 54 -1.18 5.80 21.77
CA PHE A 54 -2.56 6.04 21.38
C PHE A 54 -2.66 6.74 20.01
N ARG A 55 -1.85 7.76 19.75
CA ARG A 55 -1.88 8.51 18.48
C ARG A 55 -1.37 7.67 17.31
N ASP A 56 -0.29 6.92 17.50
CA ASP A 56 0.24 6.04 16.46
C ASP A 56 -0.77 4.92 16.13
N GLY A 57 -1.33 4.27 17.15
CA GLY A 57 -2.38 3.25 16.97
C GLY A 57 -3.62 3.81 16.29
N ALA A 58 -4.07 5.02 16.66
CA ALA A 58 -5.18 5.70 16.01
C ALA A 58 -4.88 6.04 14.54
N ALA A 59 -3.66 6.48 14.22
CA ALA A 59 -3.24 6.75 12.85
C ALA A 59 -3.21 5.49 12.00
N GLN A 60 -2.68 4.37 12.53
CA GLN A 60 -2.69 3.08 11.84
C GLN A 60 -4.12 2.55 11.66
N ALA A 61 -4.98 2.66 12.68
CA ALA A 61 -6.38 2.26 12.59
C ALA A 61 -7.14 3.09 11.54
N ALA A 62 -6.93 4.40 11.52
CA ALA A 62 -7.49 5.29 10.51
C ALA A 62 -7.02 4.92 9.10
N ALA A 63 -5.71 4.66 8.92
CA ALA A 63 -5.16 4.20 7.65
C ALA A 63 -5.74 2.85 7.19
N ARG A 64 -6.11 1.97 8.13
CA ARG A 64 -6.77 0.68 7.89
C ARG A 64 -8.30 0.77 7.83
N GLY A 65 -8.88 1.97 7.81
CA GLY A 65 -10.30 2.18 7.58
C GLY A 65 -11.19 2.23 8.82
N ALA A 66 -10.64 2.35 10.03
CA ALA A 66 -11.41 2.52 11.27
C ALA A 66 -12.29 3.80 11.31
N LEU A 67 -12.16 4.66 10.30
CA LEU A 67 -12.99 5.87 10.10
C LEU A 67 -13.88 5.78 8.85
N ARG A 68 -14.01 4.61 8.21
CA ARG A 68 -14.92 4.46 7.08
C ARG A 68 -16.36 4.61 7.57
N GLY A 69 -17.09 5.56 6.97
CA GLY A 69 -18.51 5.75 7.23
C GLY A 69 -19.35 4.54 6.80
N HIS A 70 -20.63 4.53 7.18
CA HIS A 70 -21.56 3.47 6.78
C HIS A 70 -21.80 3.46 5.27
N ALA A 71 -21.83 2.28 4.66
CA ALA A 71 -22.20 2.14 3.25
C ALA A 71 -23.70 2.41 3.07
N ARG A 72 -24.06 3.23 2.08
CA ARG A 72 -25.47 3.45 1.70
C ARG A 72 -26.00 2.37 0.75
N ASN A 73 -25.11 1.80 -0.08
CA ASN A 73 -25.43 0.83 -1.12
C ASN A 73 -24.52 -0.40 -0.97
N VAL A 74 -25.03 -1.57 -1.35
CA VAL A 74 -24.28 -2.82 -1.41
C VAL A 74 -24.42 -3.40 -2.82
N ILE A 75 -23.30 -3.74 -3.44
CA ILE A 75 -23.23 -4.46 -4.71
C ILE A 75 -22.47 -5.76 -4.44
N LEU A 76 -23.10 -6.90 -4.74
CA LEU A 76 -22.52 -8.23 -4.55
C LEU A 76 -22.33 -8.90 -5.90
N PHE A 77 -21.07 -9.22 -6.23
CA PHE A 77 -20.72 -10.05 -7.38
C PHE A 77 -20.51 -11.50 -6.90
N ILE A 78 -21.26 -12.45 -7.47
CA ILE A 78 -21.13 -13.87 -7.16
C ILE A 78 -20.56 -14.57 -8.38
N GLY A 79 -19.34 -15.09 -8.25
CA GLY A 79 -18.75 -16.01 -9.23
C GLY A 79 -19.07 -17.45 -8.82
N ASP A 80 -20.13 -18.02 -9.36
CA ASP A 80 -20.46 -19.43 -9.15
C ASP A 80 -19.35 -20.34 -9.72
N GLY A 81 -18.87 -21.29 -8.94
CA GLY A 81 -17.74 -22.15 -9.30
C GLY A 81 -16.38 -21.44 -9.47
N MET A 82 -16.24 -20.18 -9.05
CA MET A 82 -15.01 -19.40 -9.24
C MET A 82 -13.98 -19.66 -8.12
N SER A 83 -13.30 -20.80 -8.19
CA SER A 83 -12.19 -21.14 -7.31
C SER A 83 -10.95 -20.25 -7.54
N LEU A 84 -9.96 -20.31 -6.64
CA LEU A 84 -8.69 -19.56 -6.81
C LEU A 84 -7.98 -19.91 -8.12
N THR A 85 -7.99 -21.18 -8.54
CA THR A 85 -7.37 -21.59 -9.81
C THR A 85 -8.16 -21.07 -11.01
N THR A 86 -9.49 -20.99 -10.91
CA THR A 86 -10.35 -20.35 -11.92
C THR A 86 -10.00 -18.87 -12.07
N VAL A 87 -9.78 -18.15 -10.97
CA VAL A 87 -9.35 -16.73 -11.00
C VAL A 87 -8.00 -16.57 -11.69
N THR A 88 -7.01 -17.40 -11.34
CA THR A 88 -5.68 -17.38 -12.01
C THR A 88 -5.78 -17.66 -13.50
N ALA A 89 -6.55 -18.66 -13.91
CA ALA A 89 -6.76 -18.98 -15.32
C ALA A 89 -7.43 -17.82 -16.07
N ALA A 90 -8.45 -17.19 -15.47
CA ALA A 90 -9.14 -16.04 -16.06
C ALA A 90 -8.21 -14.84 -16.25
N ARG A 91 -7.35 -14.55 -15.26
CA ARG A 91 -6.34 -13.49 -15.34
C ARG A 91 -5.37 -13.72 -16.50
N ILE A 92 -4.80 -14.93 -16.59
CA ILE A 92 -3.85 -15.27 -17.67
C ILE A 92 -4.55 -15.16 -19.03
N PHE A 93 -5.75 -15.73 -19.15
CA PHE A 93 -6.52 -15.71 -20.38
C PHE A 93 -6.88 -14.28 -20.82
N GLU A 94 -7.30 -13.41 -19.90
CA GLU A 94 -7.58 -12.01 -20.22
C GLU A 94 -6.32 -11.27 -20.71
N GLY A 95 -5.18 -11.44 -20.04
CA GLY A 95 -3.93 -10.84 -20.48
C GLY A 95 -3.48 -11.34 -21.87
N GLN A 96 -3.66 -12.63 -22.14
CA GLN A 96 -3.42 -13.21 -23.47
C GLN A 96 -4.35 -12.65 -24.54
N ARG A 97 -5.63 -12.41 -24.20
CA ARG A 97 -6.57 -11.72 -25.10
C ARG A 97 -6.18 -10.27 -25.39
N HIS A 98 -5.39 -9.65 -24.52
CA HIS A 98 -4.79 -8.34 -24.75
C HIS A 98 -3.40 -8.40 -25.42
N GLY A 99 -2.99 -9.57 -25.90
CA GLY A 99 -1.70 -9.78 -26.57
C GLY A 99 -0.49 -9.74 -25.62
N GLN A 100 -0.71 -9.88 -24.32
CA GLN A 100 0.34 -9.98 -23.30
C GLN A 100 0.60 -11.46 -22.93
N PRO A 101 1.71 -11.79 -22.24
CA PRO A 101 1.97 -13.14 -21.75
C PRO A 101 0.84 -13.70 -20.87
N GLY A 102 0.26 -12.83 -20.02
CA GLY A 102 -0.93 -13.10 -19.23
C GLY A 102 -0.67 -13.19 -17.72
N GLU A 103 0.48 -13.70 -17.31
CA GLU A 103 0.82 -13.96 -15.91
C GLU A 103 0.86 -12.68 -15.05
N ASP A 104 1.32 -11.58 -15.66
CA ASP A 104 1.39 -10.27 -15.01
C ASP A 104 0.07 -9.48 -15.06
N ASN A 105 -0.96 -10.01 -15.72
CA ASN A 105 -2.27 -9.36 -15.78
C ASN A 105 -2.93 -9.33 -14.39
N ARG A 106 -3.90 -8.45 -14.20
CA ARG A 106 -4.74 -8.39 -12.99
C ARG A 106 -6.18 -8.13 -13.38
N LEU A 107 -7.10 -8.92 -12.85
CA LEU A 107 -8.54 -8.70 -12.99
C LEU A 107 -8.96 -7.48 -12.17
N ALA A 108 -10.07 -6.85 -12.55
CA ALA A 108 -10.52 -5.58 -11.95
C ALA A 108 -10.70 -5.63 -10.42
N TRP A 109 -11.10 -6.77 -9.85
CA TRP A 109 -11.26 -6.93 -8.41
C TRP A 109 -9.97 -7.25 -7.66
N GLU A 110 -8.90 -7.63 -8.36
CA GLU A 110 -7.61 -7.95 -7.73
C GLU A 110 -6.84 -6.69 -7.33
N THR A 111 -7.33 -5.50 -7.71
CA THR A 111 -6.84 -4.20 -7.23
C THR A 111 -7.64 -3.66 -6.05
N TRP A 112 -8.66 -4.38 -5.56
CA TRP A 112 -9.41 -3.96 -4.39
C TRP A 112 -8.53 -4.01 -3.12
N PRO A 113 -8.77 -3.11 -2.15
CA PRO A 113 -7.88 -2.94 -1.01
C PRO A 113 -7.94 -4.10 0.00
N ASP A 114 -9.03 -4.86 -0.02
CA ASP A 114 -9.36 -5.86 1.00
C ASP A 114 -9.57 -7.23 0.33
N THR A 115 -8.96 -8.29 0.88
CA THR A 115 -9.18 -9.70 0.45
C THR A 115 -9.42 -10.58 1.68
N ALA A 116 -10.17 -11.65 1.51
CA ALA A 116 -10.41 -12.65 2.54
C ALA A 116 -10.58 -14.05 1.93
N LEU A 117 -10.40 -15.09 2.75
CA LEU A 117 -10.74 -16.47 2.40
C LEU A 117 -12.06 -16.85 3.08
N SER A 118 -12.91 -17.57 2.34
CA SER A 118 -14.18 -18.10 2.84
C SER A 118 -14.13 -19.61 2.97
N ARG A 119 -14.61 -20.16 4.09
CA ARG A 119 -14.82 -21.60 4.25
C ARG A 119 -16.23 -21.93 3.79
N THR A 120 -16.37 -22.88 2.88
CA THR A 120 -17.62 -23.14 2.15
C THR A 120 -18.23 -24.52 2.46
N TYR A 121 -17.85 -25.16 3.58
CA TYR A 121 -18.47 -26.41 4.00
C TYR A 121 -19.93 -26.16 4.44
N ASN A 122 -20.79 -27.16 4.27
CA ASN A 122 -22.16 -27.13 4.80
C ASN A 122 -22.26 -27.96 6.10
N THR A 123 -23.48 -28.14 6.60
CA THR A 123 -23.79 -28.88 7.82
C THR A 123 -24.13 -30.36 7.61
N ASP A 124 -24.24 -30.81 6.36
CA ASP A 124 -24.76 -32.13 5.99
C ASP A 124 -23.66 -33.19 5.86
#